data_AF-A0A1G9ZJU4-F1
#
_entry.id   AF-A0A1G9ZJU4-F1
#
_cell.length_a   1.000
_cell.length_b   1.000
_cell.length_c   1.000
_cell.angle_alpha   90.00
_cell.angle_beta   90.00
_cell.angle_gamma   90.00
#
_symmetry.space_group_name_H-M   'P 1'
#
loop_
_entity.id
_entity.type
_entity.pdbx_description
1 polymer ?
#
loop_
_entity_poly.entity_id
_entity_poly.type
_entity_poly.pdbx_seq_one_letter_code
_entity_poly.pdbx_strand_id
1 'polypeptide(L)' 'MNTMTRFLRTEQTMAFPHGRLIASHDGVNFVLAPDGWDRLVGARPRHAMLVSREDAEDWCEREGWDLHLLDEVPATS' A
#
# COMPACT_ATOMS: atom_id res chain seq x y z
N MET A 1 13.88 16.10 -6.20
CA MET A 1 13.05 15.19 -7.04
C MET A 1 11.89 14.78 -6.17
N ASN A 2 10.64 15.07 -6.56
CA ASN A 2 9.48 14.73 -5.72
C ASN A 2 9.44 13.22 -5.50
N THR A 3 9.75 12.78 -4.29
CA THR A 3 9.57 11.39 -3.82
C THR A 3 8.08 11.12 -3.71
N MET A 4 7.45 10.87 -4.86
CA MET A 4 6.02 10.68 -4.96
C MET A 4 5.69 9.23 -4.57
N THR A 5 5.09 9.06 -3.41
CA THR A 5 4.56 7.75 -2.97
C THR A 5 3.52 7.27 -3.96
N ARG A 6 3.66 6.02 -4.40
CA ARG A 6 2.72 5.36 -5.31
C ARG A 6 2.00 4.26 -4.56
N PHE A 7 0.68 4.23 -4.67
CA PHE A 7 -0.12 3.16 -4.08
C PHE A 7 -0.37 2.05 -5.09
N LEU A 8 -0.37 0.82 -4.59
CA LEU A 8 -0.64 -0.37 -5.35
C LEU A 8 -1.57 -1.28 -4.58
N ARG A 9 -2.35 -2.07 -5.31
CA ARG A 9 -3.25 -3.06 -4.74
C ARG A 9 -2.91 -4.42 -5.30
N THR A 10 -2.71 -5.40 -4.43
CA THR A 10 -2.53 -6.79 -4.86
C THR A 10 -3.85 -7.37 -5.36
N GLU A 11 -3.77 -8.49 -6.07
CA GLU A 11 -4.93 -9.29 -6.40
C GLU A 11 -5.73 -9.70 -5.15
N GLN A 12 -7.04 -9.83 -5.34
CA GLN A 12 -7.96 -10.35 -4.34
C GLN A 12 -7.73 -11.86 -4.23
N THR A 13 -7.57 -12.36 -3.01
CA THR A 13 -7.36 -13.79 -2.74
C THR A 13 -8.38 -14.28 -1.72
N MET A 14 -8.52 -15.60 -1.55
CA MET A 14 -9.45 -16.14 -0.53
C MET A 14 -9.13 -15.67 0.90
N ALA A 15 -7.86 -15.35 1.19
CA ALA A 15 -7.43 -14.82 2.49
C ALA A 15 -7.56 -13.29 2.59
N PHE A 16 -7.52 -12.58 1.45
CA PHE A 16 -7.62 -11.13 1.37
C PHE A 16 -8.64 -10.78 0.29
N PRO A 17 -9.94 -10.79 0.62
CA PRO A 17 -11.00 -10.60 -0.37
C PRO A 17 -10.91 -9.25 -1.07
N HIS A 18 -10.30 -8.25 -0.43
CA HIS A 18 -10.07 -6.93 -1.00
C HIS A 18 -8.62 -6.70 -1.45
N GLY A 19 -7.77 -7.74 -1.46
CA GLY A 19 -6.34 -7.63 -1.71
C GLY A 19 -5.61 -6.90 -0.58
N ARG A 20 -4.33 -6.58 -0.78
CA ARG A 20 -3.51 -5.82 0.17
C ARG A 20 -3.09 -4.51 -0.46
N LEU A 21 -3.16 -3.45 0.32
CA LEU A 21 -2.62 -2.16 -0.06
C LEU A 21 -1.10 -2.14 0.14
N ILE A 22 -0.39 -1.63 -0.86
CA ILE A 22 1.06 -1.51 -0.89
C ILE A 22 1.40 -0.06 -1.23
N ALA A 23 2.34 0.52 -0.50
CA ALA A 23 2.95 1.79 -0.85
C ALA A 23 4.34 1.55 -1.42
N SER A 24 4.67 2.21 -2.53
CA SER A 24 5.99 2.19 -3.14
C SER A 24 6.58 3.60 -3.02
N HIS A 25 7.68 3.69 -2.28
CA HIS A 25 8.40 4.92 -2.01
C HIS A 25 9.89 4.68 -2.24
N ASP A 26 10.51 5.49 -3.12
CA ASP A 26 11.94 5.39 -3.48
C ASP A 26 12.41 3.98 -3.90
N GLY A 27 11.53 3.21 -4.56
CA GLY A 27 11.81 1.84 -4.97
C GLY A 27 11.69 0.80 -3.86
N VAL A 28 11.41 1.23 -2.62
CA VAL A 28 11.06 0.37 -1.49
C VAL A 28 9.55 0.19 -1.46
N ASN A 29 9.11 -1.03 -1.17
CA ASN A 29 7.69 -1.36 -1.08
C ASN A 29 7.33 -1.65 0.37
N PHE A 30 6.18 -1.17 0.79
CA PHE A 30 5.60 -1.37 2.11
C PHE A 30 4.21 -1.96 1.93
N VAL A 31 3.84 -2.95 2.73
CA VAL A 31 2.51 -3.53 2.76
C VAL A 31 1.80 -3.04 4.01
N LEU A 32 0.52 -2.69 3.87
CA LEU A 32 -0.28 -2.31 5.02
C LEU A 32 -0.64 -3.58 5.82
N ALA A 33 -0.25 -3.57 7.10
CA ALA A 33 -0.42 -4.62 8.10
C ALA A 33 -1.05 -4.01 9.37
N PRO A 34 -1.73 -4.78 10.24
CA PRO A 34 -2.55 -4.22 11.32
C PRO A 34 -1.77 -3.34 12.31
N ASP A 35 -0.47 -3.54 12.39
CA ASP A 35 0.49 -2.77 13.17
C ASP A 35 1.06 -1.53 12.46
N GLY A 36 0.77 -1.37 11.16
CA GLY A 36 1.20 -0.27 10.32
C GLY A 36 1.82 -0.73 8.99
N TRP A 37 2.73 0.07 8.45
CA TRP A 37 3.44 -0.26 7.21
C TRP A 37 4.61 -1.21 7.46
N ASP A 38 4.47 -2.45 7.00
CA ASP A 38 5.55 -3.43 7.04
C ASP A 38 6.37 -3.38 5.73
N ARG A 39 7.70 -3.37 5.85
CA ARG A 39 8.58 -3.27 4.70
C ARG A 39 8.64 -4.60 3.96
N LEU A 40 8.19 -4.61 2.71
CA LEU A 40 8.35 -5.77 1.82
C LEU A 40 9.80 -5.91 1.38
N VAL A 41 10.47 -6.95 1.87
CA VAL A 41 11.80 -7.36 1.43
C VAL A 41 11.67 -8.12 0.11
N GLY A 42 12.02 -7.48 -1.01
CA GLY A 42 12.05 -8.12 -2.32
C GLY A 42 11.45 -7.27 -3.44
N ALA A 43 11.20 -7.91 -4.57
CA ALA A 43 10.61 -7.25 -5.73
C ALA A 43 9.12 -6.94 -5.50
N ARG A 44 8.64 -5.84 -6.12
CA ARG A 44 7.22 -5.49 -6.18
C ARG A 44 6.39 -6.72 -6.60
N PRO A 45 5.27 -7.02 -5.93
CA PRO A 45 4.45 -8.17 -6.29
C PRO A 45 3.98 -8.05 -7.75
N ARG A 46 4.14 -9.14 -8.52
CA ARG A 46 3.90 -9.16 -9.97
C ARG A 46 2.47 -8.77 -10.36
N HIS A 47 1.51 -9.06 -9.49
CA HIS A 47 0.09 -8.80 -9.71
C HIS A 47 -0.42 -7.55 -8.98
N ALA A 48 0.50 -6.74 -8.40
CA ALA A 48 0.11 -5.47 -7.79
C ALA A 48 -0.15 -4.42 -8.87
N MET A 49 -1.40 -3.97 -8.96
CA MET A 49 -1.80 -2.89 -9.87
C MET A 49 -1.61 -1.53 -9.20
N LEU A 50 -1.16 -0.54 -9.96
CA LEU A 50 -1.09 0.83 -9.49
C LEU A 50 -2.51 1.34 -9.27
N VAL A 51 -2.77 1.96 -8.12
CA VAL A 51 -4.04 2.59 -7.79
C VAL A 51 -3.83 4.06 -7.50
N SER A 52 -4.87 4.86 -7.68
CA SER A 52 -4.82 6.27 -7.30
C SER A 52 -4.81 6.43 -5.78
N ARG A 53 -4.56 7.66 -5.29
CA ARG A 53 -4.67 7.95 -3.86
C ARG A 53 -6.12 7.77 -3.37
N GLU A 54 -7.10 8.27 -4.12
CA GLU A 54 -8.53 8.07 -3.82
C GLU A 54 -8.89 6.58 -3.74
N ASP A 55 -8.44 5.75 -4.68
CA ASP A 55 -8.69 4.30 -4.62
C ASP A 55 -8.08 3.63 -3.37
N ALA A 56 -6.95 4.16 -2.88
CA ALA A 56 -6.32 3.70 -1.66
C ALA A 56 -7.11 4.15 -0.41
N GLU A 57 -7.65 5.37 -0.43
CA GLU A 57 -8.54 5.90 0.60
C GLU A 57 -9.83 5.06 0.68
N ASP A 58 -10.48 4.82 -0.47
CA ASP A 58 -11.65 3.94 -0.59
C ASP A 58 -11.37 2.53 -0.05
N TRP A 59 -10.18 1.99 -0.30
CA TRP A 59 -9.79 0.68 0.21
C TRP A 59 -9.68 0.69 1.74
N CYS A 60 -9.04 1.71 2.30
CA CYS A 60 -8.91 1.87 3.74
C CYS A 60 -10.29 1.98 4.40
N GLU A 61 -11.20 2.80 3.86
CA GLU A 61 -12.56 2.91 4.40
C GLU A 61 -13.32 1.58 4.37
N ARG A 62 -13.22 0.82 3.26
CA ARG A 62 -13.89 -0.49 3.12
C ARG A 62 -13.38 -1.52 4.12
N GLU A 63 -12.08 -1.51 4.37
CA GLU A 63 -11.45 -2.45 5.29
C GLU A 63 -11.47 -1.95 6.75
N GLY A 64 -11.90 -0.70 6.99
CA GLY A 64 -11.98 -0.07 8.31
C GLY A 64 -10.64 0.47 8.84
N TRP A 65 -9.70 0.82 7.95
CA TRP A 65 -8.40 1.38 8.28
C TRP A 65 -8.43 2.91 8.31
N ASP A 66 -7.52 3.50 9.09
CA ASP A 66 -7.36 4.95 9.15
C ASP A 66 -6.76 5.49 7.84
N LEU A 67 -7.38 6.51 7.27
CA LEU A 67 -6.91 7.18 6.06
C LEU A 67 -5.54 7.85 6.26
N HIS A 68 -5.21 8.28 7.48
CA HIS A 68 -3.90 8.86 7.79
C HIS A 68 -2.75 7.89 7.55
N LEU A 69 -3.00 6.57 7.55
CA LEU A 69 -1.98 5.58 7.23
C LEU A 69 -1.38 5.84 5.85
N LEU A 70 -2.14 6.39 4.90
CA LEU A 70 -1.62 6.73 3.57
C LEU A 70 -0.58 7.86 3.60
N ASP A 71 -0.61 8.71 4.62
CA ASP A 71 0.36 9.78 4.86
C ASP A 71 1.51 9.36 5.79
N GLU A 72 1.34 8.25 6.54
CA GLU A 72 2.35 7.67 7.44
C GLU A 72 3.31 6.69 6.74
N VAL A 73 3.31 6.62 5.41
CA VAL A 73 4.24 5.75 4.66
C VAL A 73 5.69 6.13 5.00
N PRO A 74 6.52 5.20 5.51
CA PRO A 74 7.88 5.50 5.90
C PRO A 74 8.70 6.05 4.72
N ALA A 75 9.26 7.25 4.90
CA ALA A 75 10.24 7.79 3.97
C ALA A 75 11.59 7.09 4.20
N THR A 76 12.09 6.37 3.20
CA THR A 76 13.45 5.84 3.25
C THR A 76 14.42 7.00 3.01
N SER A 77 15.04 7.48 4.10
CA SER A 77 16.15 8.44 4.07
C SER A 77 17.48 7.77 3.76
#